data_AF-A0A0L0M8L1-F1
#
_entry.id   AF-A0A0L0M8L1-F1
#
_cell.length_a   1.000
_cell.length_b   1.000
_cell.length_c   1.000
_cell.angle_alpha   90.00
_cell.angle_beta   90.00
_cell.angle_gamma   90.00
#
_symmetry.space_group_name_H-M   'P 1'
#
loop_
_entity.id
_entity.type
_entity.pdbx_description
1 polymer ?
#
loop_
_entity_poly.entity_id
_entity_poly.type
_entity_poly.pdbx_seq_one_letter_code
_entity_poly.pdbx_strand_id
1 'polypeptide(L)'
;MKLSLALVASLALGVTLSAQAQNAPATDPSFSAYSLAQQCSQKSDNTAQGQCVGAVRGIVRGYQYGVLFLSQRASLSDAETKRVSLCLTDTQVSSIVDDFLADAKQVSEADLKRTPAEVAVLGSVHGHHACS
;
A
#
# COMPACT_ATOMS: atom_id res chain seq x y z
N MET A 1 18.00 -28.06 -71.34
CA MET A 1 16.76 -27.30 -71.58
C MET A 1 15.79 -27.54 -70.42
N LYS A 2 15.08 -26.46 -70.03
CA LYS A 2 13.97 -26.35 -69.07
C LYS A 2 14.32 -26.09 -67.58
N LEU A 3 14.21 -24.79 -67.27
CA LEU A 3 13.94 -24.18 -65.97
C LEU A 3 12.62 -24.70 -65.34
N SER A 4 12.52 -24.63 -64.00
CA SER A 4 11.35 -24.17 -63.21
C SER A 4 11.74 -24.06 -61.72
N LEU A 5 11.94 -22.84 -61.18
CA LEU A 5 11.07 -22.11 -60.24
C LEU A 5 10.68 -22.91 -58.96
N ALA A 6 11.28 -22.67 -57.79
CA ALA A 6 11.05 -21.57 -56.82
C ALA A 6 10.02 -21.93 -55.73
N LEU A 7 10.43 -21.91 -54.44
CA LEU A 7 9.65 -21.29 -53.36
C LEU A 7 10.51 -21.06 -52.10
N VAL A 8 10.50 -19.81 -51.64
CA VAL A 8 11.15 -19.27 -50.45
C VAL A 8 10.19 -19.39 -49.27
N ALA A 9 10.67 -19.82 -48.10
CA ALA A 9 9.95 -19.61 -46.83
C ALA A 9 10.96 -19.35 -45.71
N SER A 10 11.18 -18.06 -45.46
CA SER A 10 11.97 -17.50 -44.37
C SER A 10 11.27 -17.75 -43.03
N LEU A 11 11.91 -18.47 -42.10
CA LEU A 11 11.49 -18.51 -40.70
C LEU A 11 12.25 -17.43 -39.93
N ALA A 12 11.60 -16.29 -39.76
CA ALA A 12 12.06 -15.19 -38.93
C ALA A 12 11.92 -15.54 -37.43
N LEU A 13 12.97 -15.21 -36.67
CA LEU A 13 13.00 -15.20 -35.22
C LEU A 13 11.87 -14.32 -34.66
N GLY A 14 11.05 -14.87 -33.78
CA GLY A 14 10.13 -14.12 -32.93
C GLY A 14 10.35 -14.48 -31.47
N VAL A 15 11.28 -13.77 -30.81
CA VAL A 15 11.38 -13.78 -29.33
C VAL A 15 10.21 -12.94 -28.80
N THR A 16 9.16 -13.58 -28.31
CA THR A 16 8.09 -12.88 -27.59
C THR A 16 8.57 -12.57 -26.17
N LEU A 17 9.07 -11.35 -25.94
CA LEU A 17 9.15 -10.79 -24.60
C LEU A 17 7.72 -10.56 -24.08
N SER A 18 7.26 -11.45 -23.22
CA SER A 18 6.05 -11.24 -22.42
C SER A 18 6.36 -10.18 -21.37
N ALA A 19 6.06 -8.92 -21.66
CA ALA A 19 5.98 -7.88 -20.63
C ALA A 19 4.83 -8.25 -19.67
N GLN A 20 5.17 -8.89 -18.54
CA GLN A 20 4.23 -9.07 -17.44
C GLN A 20 3.91 -7.69 -16.87
N ALA A 21 2.81 -7.09 -17.35
CA ALA A 21 2.14 -6.03 -16.62
C ALA A 21 1.89 -6.54 -15.19
N GLN A 22 2.53 -5.89 -14.22
CA GLN A 22 2.28 -6.14 -12.81
C GLN A 22 0.83 -5.74 -12.53
N ASN A 23 -0.10 -6.68 -12.68
CA ASN A 23 -1.42 -6.54 -12.07
C ASN A 23 -1.16 -6.52 -10.56
N ALA A 24 -1.09 -5.32 -10.00
CA ALA A 24 -1.20 -5.13 -8.56
C ALA A 24 -2.43 -5.95 -8.08
N PRO A 25 -2.33 -6.67 -6.95
CA PRO A 25 -3.45 -7.43 -6.43
C PRO A 25 -4.69 -6.53 -6.41
N ALA A 26 -5.84 -7.05 -6.82
CA ALA A 26 -7.09 -6.32 -6.78
C ALA A 26 -7.39 -5.96 -5.31
N THR A 27 -6.96 -4.77 -4.90
CA THR A 27 -7.29 -4.18 -3.62
C THR A 27 -8.80 -4.03 -3.59
N ASP A 28 -9.43 -4.47 -2.51
CA ASP A 28 -10.86 -4.29 -2.31
C ASP A 28 -11.20 -2.81 -2.59
N PRO A 29 -11.92 -2.51 -3.69
CA PRO A 29 -12.17 -1.13 -4.10
C PRO A 29 -13.04 -0.38 -3.08
N SER A 30 -13.63 -1.09 -2.10
CA SER A 30 -14.40 -0.50 -1.02
C SER A 30 -13.53 0.10 0.10
N PHE A 31 -12.30 -0.38 0.30
CA PHE A 31 -11.41 0.07 1.39
C PHE A 31 -10.20 0.87 0.87
N SER A 32 -10.50 2.02 0.24
CA SER A 32 -9.52 2.98 -0.24
C SER A 32 -9.16 4.03 0.81
N ALA A 33 -8.04 4.73 0.62
CA ALA A 33 -7.66 5.88 1.44
C ALA A 33 -8.74 6.96 1.40
N TYR A 34 -9.41 7.13 0.26
CA TYR A 34 -10.55 8.05 0.14
C TYR A 34 -11.71 7.66 1.06
N SER A 35 -12.18 6.40 1.02
CA SER A 35 -13.33 5.98 1.84
C SER A 35 -13.01 6.04 3.34
N LEU A 36 -11.79 5.68 3.74
CA LEU A 36 -11.33 5.83 5.12
C LEU A 36 -11.25 7.29 5.55
N ALA A 37 -10.69 8.19 4.72
CA ALA A 37 -10.61 9.62 5.03
C ALA A 37 -12.01 10.24 5.21
N GLN A 38 -12.96 9.88 4.36
CA GLN A 38 -14.36 10.32 4.51
C GLN A 38 -14.96 9.83 5.84
N GLN A 39 -14.79 8.55 6.17
CA GLN A 39 -15.24 7.98 7.45
C GLN A 39 -14.61 8.69 8.66
N CYS A 40 -13.29 8.91 8.63
CA CYS A 40 -12.55 9.57 9.70
C CYS A 40 -12.87 11.07 9.85
N SER A 41 -13.34 11.71 8.80
CA SER A 41 -13.72 13.13 8.83
C SER A 41 -15.04 13.40 9.58
N GLN A 42 -15.88 12.38 9.77
CA GLN A 42 -17.19 12.47 10.42
C GLN A 42 -17.07 12.47 11.96
N LYS A 43 -16.37 13.46 12.53
CA LYS A 43 -16.09 13.56 13.97
C LYS A 43 -17.34 13.68 14.86
N SER A 44 -18.49 14.08 14.30
CA SER A 44 -19.76 14.19 15.03
C SER A 44 -20.56 12.88 15.08
N ASP A 45 -20.17 11.87 14.32
CA ASP A 45 -20.80 10.55 14.30
C ASP A 45 -19.92 9.57 15.08
N ASN A 46 -20.36 9.18 16.27
CA ASN A 46 -19.64 8.25 17.14
C ASN A 46 -19.45 6.87 16.51
N THR A 47 -20.36 6.41 15.65
CA THR A 47 -20.23 5.13 14.94
C THR A 47 -19.16 5.24 13.87
N ALA A 48 -19.19 6.29 13.04
CA ALA A 48 -18.16 6.53 12.03
C ALA A 48 -16.77 6.73 12.67
N GLN A 49 -16.71 7.48 13.78
CA GLN A 49 -15.48 7.67 14.54
C GLN A 49 -14.95 6.36 15.12
N GLY A 50 -15.81 5.54 15.72
CA GLY A 50 -15.43 4.21 16.22
C GLY A 50 -14.90 3.29 15.13
N GLN A 51 -15.53 3.31 13.95
CA GLN A 51 -15.07 2.55 12.78
C GLN A 51 -13.72 3.05 12.26
N CYS A 52 -13.54 4.37 12.12
CA CYS A 52 -12.27 4.97 11.72
C CYS A 52 -11.13 4.59 12.68
N VAL A 53 -11.31 4.82 13.98
CA VAL A 53 -10.30 4.51 15.00
C VAL A 53 -9.99 3.01 15.02
N GLY A 54 -11.02 2.16 14.88
CA GLY A 54 -10.86 0.72 14.79
C GLY A 54 -10.05 0.29 13.57
N ALA A 55 -10.34 0.85 12.40
CA ALA A 55 -9.64 0.57 11.16
C ALA A 55 -8.16 0.99 11.23
N VAL A 56 -7.88 2.23 11.66
CA VAL A 56 -6.52 2.76 11.80
C VAL A 56 -5.73 1.97 12.83
N ARG A 57 -6.32 1.65 13.99
CA ARG A 57 -5.69 0.77 15.00
C ARG A 57 -5.38 -0.62 14.44
N GLY A 58 -6.30 -1.18 13.65
CA GLY A 58 -6.13 -2.49 13.01
C GLY A 58 -4.95 -2.51 12.05
N ILE A 59 -4.87 -1.52 11.15
CA ILE A 59 -3.76 -1.34 10.19
C ILE A 59 -2.43 -1.24 10.93
N VAL A 60 -2.33 -0.33 11.89
CA VAL A 60 -1.09 -0.07 12.64
C VAL A 60 -0.61 -1.31 13.40
N ARG A 61 -1.52 -1.98 14.13
CA ARG A 61 -1.16 -3.20 14.87
C ARG A 61 -0.85 -4.37 13.96
N GLY A 62 -1.58 -4.52 12.86
CA GLY A 62 -1.31 -5.53 11.84
C GLY A 62 0.10 -5.38 11.28
N TYR A 63 0.50 -4.15 10.96
CA TYR A 63 1.85 -3.84 10.51
C TYR A 63 2.92 -4.16 11.56
N GLN A 64 2.74 -3.72 12.81
CA GLN A 64 3.67 -4.03 13.90
C GLN A 64 3.86 -5.54 14.09
N TYR A 65 2.78 -6.33 14.07
CA TYR A 65 2.87 -7.78 14.12
C TYR A 65 3.51 -8.38 12.88
N GLY A 66 3.26 -7.82 11.69
CA GLY A 66 3.90 -8.22 10.45
C GLY A 66 5.42 -8.04 10.50
N VAL A 67 5.90 -6.89 10.99
CA VAL A 67 7.33 -6.62 11.18
C VAL A 67 7.95 -7.60 12.18
N LEU A 68 7.30 -7.86 13.31
CA LEU A 68 7.76 -8.84 14.30
C LEU A 68 7.79 -10.26 13.73
N PHE A 69 6.81 -10.63 12.93
CA PHE A 69 6.77 -11.93 12.27
C PHE A 69 7.92 -12.07 11.28
N LEU A 70 8.15 -11.04 10.46
CA LEU A 70 9.20 -11.03 9.46
C LEU A 70 10.60 -11.02 10.09
N SER A 71 10.83 -10.27 11.15
CA SER A 71 12.13 -10.25 11.84
C SER A 71 12.51 -11.63 12.39
N GLN A 72 11.54 -12.39 12.91
CA GLN A 72 11.77 -13.75 13.41
C GLN A 72 11.96 -14.79 12.30
N ARG A 73 11.31 -14.62 11.14
CA ARG A 73 11.28 -15.62 10.06
C ARG A 73 12.33 -15.41 8.98
N ALA A 74 12.61 -14.16 8.64
CA ALA A 74 13.53 -13.78 7.57
C ALA A 74 14.93 -13.41 8.09
N SER A 75 15.15 -13.45 9.41
CA SER A 75 16.41 -13.05 10.06
C SER A 75 16.90 -11.68 9.59
N LEU A 76 15.99 -10.71 9.54
CA LEU A 76 16.34 -9.32 9.24
C LEU A 76 17.40 -8.84 10.24
N SER A 77 18.40 -8.11 9.77
CA SER A 77 19.32 -7.44 10.68
C SER A 77 18.56 -6.44 11.57
N ASP A 78 19.15 -6.07 12.71
CA ASP A 78 18.55 -5.06 13.60
C ASP A 78 18.33 -3.73 12.86
N ALA A 79 19.25 -3.36 11.96
CA ALA A 79 19.14 -2.15 11.15
C ALA A 79 17.95 -2.21 10.17
N GLU A 80 17.74 -3.35 9.50
CA GLU A 80 16.60 -3.54 8.60
C GLU A 80 15.28 -3.59 9.34
N THR A 81 15.25 -4.27 10.48
CA THR A 81 14.07 -4.32 11.36
C THR A 81 13.72 -2.92 11.86
N LYS A 82 14.71 -2.13 12.30
CA LYS A 82 14.50 -0.75 12.77
C LYS A 82 13.94 0.15 11.68
N ARG A 83 14.46 0.04 10.44
CA ARG A 83 14.02 0.84 9.28
C ARG A 83 12.53 0.67 8.96
N VAL A 84 11.99 -0.53 9.18
CA VAL A 84 10.57 -0.85 8.92
C VAL A 84 9.72 -0.83 10.19
N SER A 85 10.27 -0.49 11.34
CA SER A 85 9.53 -0.41 12.60
C SER A 85 8.84 0.94 12.77
N LEU A 86 7.75 0.95 13.56
CA LEU A 86 7.03 2.16 13.94
C LEU A 86 7.31 2.49 15.41
N CYS A 87 7.67 3.72 15.72
CA CYS A 87 7.99 4.16 17.07
C CYS A 87 6.77 4.85 17.71
N LEU A 88 5.79 4.02 18.09
CA LEU A 88 4.47 4.47 18.54
C LEU A 88 4.28 4.41 20.07
N THR A 89 5.37 4.35 20.83
CA THR A 89 5.30 4.41 22.29
C THR A 89 4.58 5.71 22.70
N ASP A 90 3.56 5.59 23.54
CA ASP A 90 2.70 6.70 24.00
C ASP A 90 1.97 7.50 22.89
N THR A 91 1.93 6.97 21.66
CA THR A 91 1.20 7.61 20.56
C THR A 91 -0.29 7.27 20.64
N GLN A 92 -1.13 8.30 20.67
CA GLN A 92 -2.57 8.13 20.68
C GLN A 92 -3.08 7.82 19.28
N VAL A 93 -4.02 6.88 19.13
CA VAL A 93 -4.58 6.56 17.80
C VAL A 93 -5.27 7.79 17.18
N SER A 94 -5.84 8.67 18.00
CA SER A 94 -6.43 9.93 17.52
C SER A 94 -5.42 10.85 16.83
N SER A 95 -4.16 10.93 17.30
CA SER A 95 -3.15 11.75 16.63
C SER A 95 -2.79 11.15 15.27
N ILE A 96 -2.67 9.81 15.20
CA ILE A 96 -2.45 9.11 13.92
C ILE A 96 -3.59 9.38 12.93
N VAL A 97 -4.84 9.43 13.41
CA VAL A 97 -5.99 9.79 12.57
C VAL A 97 -5.90 11.24 12.08
N ASP A 98 -5.53 12.17 12.96
CA ASP A 98 -5.40 13.58 12.60
C ASP A 98 -4.27 13.80 11.58
N ASP A 99 -3.12 13.14 11.75
CA ASP A 99 -1.99 13.15 10.82
C ASP A 99 -2.37 12.57 9.45
N PHE A 100 -3.05 11.40 9.45
CA PHE A 100 -3.56 10.80 8.22
C PHE A 100 -4.54 11.73 7.48
N LEU A 101 -5.46 12.39 8.19
CA LEU A 101 -6.39 13.33 7.59
C LEU A 101 -5.68 14.60 7.07
N ALA A 102 -4.60 15.03 7.73
CA ALA A 102 -3.79 16.16 7.28
C ALA A 102 -3.02 15.81 5.99
N ASP A 103 -2.45 14.62 5.90
CA ASP A 103 -1.72 14.15 4.71
C ASP A 103 -2.68 13.88 3.54
N ALA A 104 -3.83 13.26 3.81
CA ALA A 104 -4.83 12.97 2.77
C ALA A 104 -5.30 14.24 2.05
N LYS A 105 -5.38 15.39 2.73
CA LYS A 105 -5.75 16.68 2.12
C LYS A 105 -4.74 17.19 1.10
N GLN A 106 -3.50 16.70 1.14
CA GLN A 106 -2.43 17.10 0.23
C GLN A 106 -2.43 16.26 -1.06
N VAL A 107 -3.23 15.20 -1.12
CA VAL A 107 -3.28 14.24 -2.21
C VAL A 107 -4.56 14.44 -3.02
N SER A 108 -4.49 14.21 -4.33
CA SER A 108 -5.67 14.32 -5.20
C SER A 108 -6.71 13.25 -4.86
N GLU A 109 -8.00 13.58 -4.99
CA GLU A 109 -9.08 12.62 -4.75
C GLU A 109 -8.96 11.36 -5.63
N ALA A 110 -8.53 11.54 -6.89
CA ALA A 110 -8.36 10.43 -7.83
C ALA A 110 -7.28 9.45 -7.34
N ASP A 111 -6.20 9.96 -6.75
CA ASP A 111 -5.13 9.11 -6.21
C ASP A 111 -5.55 8.46 -4.90
N LEU A 112 -6.26 9.17 -4.02
CA LEU A 112 -6.81 8.60 -2.79
C LEU A 112 -7.77 7.43 -3.07
N LYS A 113 -8.58 7.51 -4.13
CA LYS A 113 -9.48 6.42 -4.52
C LYS A 113 -8.75 5.17 -5.03
N ARG A 114 -7.57 5.35 -5.62
CA ARG A 114 -6.72 4.25 -6.12
C ARG A 114 -5.75 3.71 -5.06
N THR A 115 -5.54 4.46 -4.00
CA THR A 115 -4.61 4.10 -2.92
C THR A 115 -5.34 3.25 -1.88
N PRO A 116 -4.85 2.05 -1.53
CA PRO A 116 -5.42 1.27 -0.44
C PRO A 116 -5.30 2.01 0.88
N ALA A 117 -6.31 1.91 1.75
CA ALA A 117 -6.30 2.67 3.00
C ALA A 117 -5.09 2.31 3.88
N GLU A 118 -4.71 1.04 3.93
CA GLU A 118 -3.51 0.56 4.64
C GLU A 118 -2.24 1.27 4.16
N VAL A 119 -2.04 1.37 2.84
CA VAL A 119 -0.85 2.01 2.25
C VAL A 119 -0.78 3.49 2.64
N ALA A 120 -1.90 4.21 2.56
CA ALA A 120 -1.94 5.63 2.91
C ALA A 120 -1.72 5.86 4.41
N VAL A 121 -2.36 5.08 5.27
CA VAL A 121 -2.20 5.18 6.73
C VAL A 121 -0.76 4.87 7.13
N LEU A 122 -0.17 3.77 6.63
CA LEU A 122 1.21 3.42 6.95
C LEU A 122 2.21 4.44 6.38
N GLY A 123 1.95 5.00 5.20
CA GLY A 123 2.74 6.09 4.64
C GLY A 123 2.75 7.32 5.55
N SER A 124 1.58 7.75 6.02
CA SER A 124 1.45 8.84 6.99
C SER A 124 2.18 8.53 8.30
N VAL A 125 1.95 7.36 8.89
CA VAL A 125 2.61 6.95 10.14
C VAL A 125 4.13 6.91 10.01
N HIS A 126 4.68 6.45 8.88
CA HIS A 126 6.13 6.52 8.64
C HIS A 126 6.64 7.96 8.49
N GLY A 127 5.83 8.88 7.95
CA GLY A 127 6.17 10.30 7.87
C GLY A 127 6.26 11.00 9.22
N HIS A 128 5.38 10.63 10.18
CA HIS A 128 5.24 11.33 11.47
C HIS A 128 5.81 10.57 12.67
N HIS A 129 5.97 9.24 12.58
CA HIS A 129 6.30 8.36 13.70
C HIS A 129 7.36 7.29 13.38
N ALA A 130 8.25 7.55 12.42
CA ALA A 130 9.38 6.67 12.14
C ALA A 130 10.34 6.56 13.35
N CYS A 131 10.97 5.39 13.48
CA CYS A 131 12.05 5.21 14.45
C CYS A 131 13.33 5.91 13.99
N SER A 132 13.89 6.78 14.85
CA SER A 132 15.21 7.42 14.67
C SER A 132 16.33 6.62 15.33
#